data_AF-M2LRU2-F1
#
_entry.id   AF-M2LRU2-F1
#
_cell.length_a   1.000
_cell.length_b   1.000
_cell.length_c   1.000
_cell.angle_alpha   90.00
_cell.angle_beta   90.00
_cell.angle_gamma   90.00
#
_symmetry.space_group_name_H-M   'P 1'
#
loop_
_entity.id
_entity.type
_entity.pdbx_description
1 polymer ?
#
loop_
_entity_poly.entity_id
_entity_poly.type
_entity_poly.pdbx_seq_one_letter_code
_entity_poly.pdbx_strand_id
1 'polypeptide(L)'
;MYNAHRTSMSLLSLPAELRLQIYQNLPHLRPGRSETVAPRIAITPAISRVNCKLRQESLPIYAENAHFFIQADEESLPASDRVAAWLFALGSAIKHVRSFQLSRHWIGSHPTRWQGHVGFYVRLERLDDAWQVKAGTYPIAGDIRAMRAESVELLQYVVRQNVVLPLNMRDKPELQAQDVQFVAAAIAVVATHPISAVDTEQSVAGGQRRRKAWSQLEGALLALKPAAGEHDVWPSRTLR
;
A
#
# COMPACT_ATOMS: atom_id res chain seq x y z
N MET A 1 -38.31 -45.28 7.21
CA MET A 1 -37.15 -44.58 6.61
C MET A 1 -37.30 -43.09 6.89
N TYR A 2 -36.60 -42.57 7.90
CA TYR A 2 -36.65 -41.14 8.26
C TYR A 2 -35.62 -40.39 7.42
N ASN A 3 -36.07 -39.66 6.40
CA ASN A 3 -35.25 -38.66 5.72
C ASN A 3 -35.19 -37.43 6.63
N ALA A 4 -34.16 -37.36 7.46
CA ALA A 4 -33.82 -36.14 8.19
C ALA A 4 -33.36 -35.09 7.16
N HIS A 5 -34.29 -34.26 6.69
CA HIS A 5 -33.97 -33.00 6.03
C HIS A 5 -33.26 -32.11 7.06
N ARG A 6 -31.93 -32.19 7.07
CA ARG A 6 -31.08 -31.22 7.74
C ARG A 6 -31.17 -29.93 6.91
N THR A 7 -32.17 -29.11 7.18
CA THR A 7 -32.24 -27.75 6.67
C THR A 7 -31.03 -27.01 7.22
N SER A 8 -29.97 -26.91 6.42
CA SER A 8 -28.84 -26.05 6.76
C SER A 8 -29.37 -24.62 6.81
N MET A 9 -29.43 -24.01 7.99
CA MET A 9 -29.78 -22.60 8.10
C MET A 9 -28.76 -21.78 7.33
N SER A 10 -29.24 -20.96 6.40
CA SER A 10 -28.40 -20.04 5.64
C SER A 10 -27.85 -18.98 6.59
N LEU A 11 -26.57 -18.63 6.46
CA LEU A 11 -25.98 -17.57 7.27
C LEU A 11 -26.76 -16.25 7.10
N LEU A 12 -27.31 -15.99 5.92
CA LEU A 12 -28.05 -14.77 5.59
C LEU A 12 -29.45 -14.69 6.24
N SER A 13 -29.98 -15.78 6.79
CA SER A 13 -31.24 -15.74 7.53
C SER A 13 -31.08 -15.24 8.97
N LEU A 14 -29.83 -15.08 9.43
CA LEU A 14 -29.54 -14.52 10.74
C LEU A 14 -29.57 -12.98 10.72
N PRO A 15 -29.96 -12.34 11.85
CA PRO A 15 -29.78 -10.90 12.08
C PRO A 15 -28.34 -10.45 11.82
N ALA A 16 -28.16 -9.19 11.43
CA ALA A 16 -26.85 -8.65 11.07
C ALA A 16 -25.87 -8.72 12.26
N GLU A 17 -26.35 -8.47 13.47
CA GLU A 17 -25.59 -8.47 14.71
C GLU A 17 -24.96 -9.86 14.95
N LEU A 18 -25.76 -10.92 14.80
CA LEU A 18 -25.28 -12.31 14.95
C LEU A 18 -24.31 -12.68 13.83
N ARG A 19 -24.55 -12.22 12.60
CA ARG A 19 -23.63 -12.46 11.48
C ARG A 19 -22.28 -11.80 11.72
N LEU A 20 -22.26 -10.55 12.20
CA LEU A 20 -21.03 -9.83 12.53
C LEU A 20 -20.25 -10.56 13.64
N GLN A 21 -20.91 -11.05 14.69
CA GLN A 21 -20.27 -11.87 15.73
C GLN A 21 -19.67 -13.16 15.15
N ILE A 22 -20.36 -13.83 14.23
CA ILE A 22 -19.82 -15.01 13.55
C ILE A 22 -18.60 -14.62 12.70
N TYR A 23 -18.66 -13.53 11.94
CA TYR A 23 -17.55 -13.07 11.11
C TYR A 23 -16.30 -12.74 11.92
N GLN A 24 -16.44 -12.10 13.08
CA GLN A 24 -15.32 -11.79 13.98
C GLN A 24 -14.54 -13.03 14.41
N ASN A 25 -15.19 -14.20 14.43
CA ASN A 25 -14.57 -15.46 14.80
C ASN A 25 -13.94 -16.22 13.61
N LEU A 26 -14.17 -15.79 12.37
CA LEU A 26 -13.61 -16.44 11.19
C LEU A 26 -12.09 -16.22 11.11
N PRO A 27 -11.28 -17.27 10.84
CA PRO A 27 -9.83 -17.16 10.78
C PRO A 27 -9.31 -16.09 9.82
N HIS A 28 -10.01 -15.90 8.69
CA HIS A 28 -9.64 -14.94 7.65
C HIS A 28 -9.92 -13.48 8.02
N LEU A 29 -10.66 -13.23 9.10
CA LEU A 29 -11.08 -11.91 9.55
C LEU A 29 -10.51 -11.57 10.94
N ARG A 30 -9.63 -12.39 11.50
CA ARG A 30 -9.03 -12.16 12.82
C ARG A 30 -8.12 -10.92 12.80
N PRO A 31 -8.05 -10.14 13.90
CA PRO A 31 -7.09 -9.04 14.06
C PRO A 31 -5.63 -9.48 13.91
N GLY A 32 -4.77 -8.56 13.46
CA GLY A 32 -3.32 -8.74 13.39
C GLY A 32 -2.85 -9.63 12.23
N ARG A 33 -3.69 -9.84 11.21
CA ARG A 33 -3.30 -10.63 10.04
C ARG A 33 -2.32 -9.85 9.16
N SER A 34 -1.38 -10.57 8.56
CA SER A 34 -0.50 -10.04 7.53
C SER A 34 -0.95 -10.59 6.19
N GLU A 35 -1.27 -9.69 5.26
CA GLU A 35 -1.82 -10.05 3.95
C GLU A 35 -0.91 -9.51 2.85
N THR A 36 -0.35 -10.41 2.05
CA THR A 36 0.51 -10.02 0.93
C THR A 36 -0.32 -9.85 -0.34
N VAL A 37 -0.30 -8.65 -0.91
CA VAL A 37 -0.90 -8.36 -2.22
C VAL A 37 0.11 -8.74 -3.30
N ALA A 38 -0.02 -9.97 -3.80
CA ALA A 38 0.83 -10.52 -4.85
C ALA A 38 0.00 -10.98 -6.07
N PRO A 39 0.63 -11.13 -7.24
CA PRO A 39 -0.04 -11.69 -8.41
C PRO A 39 -0.65 -13.05 -8.10
N ARG A 40 -1.84 -13.31 -8.63
CA ARG A 40 -2.57 -14.60 -8.51
C ARG A 40 -3.01 -14.97 -7.08
N ILE A 41 -2.76 -14.12 -6.09
CA ILE A 41 -3.34 -14.26 -4.74
C ILE A 41 -4.66 -13.48 -4.70
N ALA A 42 -5.70 -14.09 -4.13
CA ALA A 42 -6.97 -13.40 -3.93
C ALA A 42 -6.81 -12.29 -2.88
N ILE A 43 -7.05 -11.03 -3.29
CA ILE A 43 -6.89 -9.85 -2.43
C ILE A 43 -7.92 -9.81 -1.29
N THR A 44 -9.10 -10.39 -1.49
CA THR A 44 -10.16 -10.43 -0.48
C THR A 44 -10.48 -11.86 -0.06
N PRO A 45 -10.84 -12.09 1.21
CA PRO A 45 -11.15 -13.43 1.71
C PRO A 45 -12.35 -14.04 0.99
N ALA A 46 -12.43 -15.38 0.98
CA ALA A 46 -13.47 -16.11 0.25
C ALA A 46 -14.88 -15.67 0.64
N ILE A 47 -15.14 -15.42 1.93
CA ILE A 47 -16.44 -14.98 2.43
C ILE A 47 -16.91 -13.66 1.80
N SER A 48 -15.97 -12.72 1.56
CA SER A 48 -16.24 -11.43 0.91
C SER A 48 -16.47 -11.52 -0.60
N ARG A 49 -16.39 -12.74 -1.18
CA ARG A 49 -16.58 -13.00 -2.61
C ARG A 49 -17.83 -13.82 -2.91
N VAL A 50 -18.50 -14.35 -1.89
CA VAL A 50 -19.68 -15.22 -2.07
C VAL A 50 -20.89 -14.44 -2.59
N ASN A 51 -21.19 -13.27 -2.00
CA ASN A 51 -22.23 -12.38 -2.48
C ASN A 51 -22.01 -10.94 -1.98
N CYS A 52 -22.77 -10.00 -2.54
CA CYS A 52 -22.70 -8.58 -2.24
C CYS A 52 -22.99 -8.24 -0.77
N LYS A 53 -23.96 -8.90 -0.13
CA LYS A 53 -24.33 -8.63 1.28
C LYS A 53 -23.24 -9.07 2.25
N LEU A 54 -22.72 -10.29 2.08
CA LEU A 54 -21.58 -10.78 2.85
C LEU A 54 -20.37 -9.88 2.66
N ARG A 55 -20.08 -9.48 1.42
CA ARG A 55 -18.99 -8.56 1.10
C ARG A 55 -19.11 -7.23 1.84
N GLN A 56 -20.29 -6.61 1.87
CA GLN A 56 -20.52 -5.33 2.56
C GLN A 56 -20.23 -5.42 4.06
N GLU A 57 -20.48 -6.57 4.68
CA GLU A 57 -20.31 -6.76 6.12
C GLU A 57 -18.92 -7.26 6.50
N SER A 58 -18.32 -8.16 5.69
CA SER A 58 -17.04 -8.78 6.01
C SER A 58 -15.82 -8.01 5.52
N LEU A 59 -15.95 -7.22 4.44
CA LEU A 59 -14.81 -6.50 3.86
C LEU A 59 -14.29 -5.36 4.76
N PRO A 60 -15.13 -4.56 5.45
CA PRO A 60 -14.66 -3.60 6.45
C PRO A 60 -13.88 -4.26 7.59
N ILE A 61 -14.40 -5.37 8.12
CA ILE A 61 -13.74 -6.15 9.19
C ILE A 61 -12.38 -6.65 8.71
N TYR A 62 -12.32 -7.19 7.49
CA TYR A 62 -11.06 -7.64 6.87
C TYR A 62 -10.05 -6.50 6.74
N ALA A 63 -10.47 -5.35 6.19
CA ALA A 63 -9.61 -4.19 5.98
C ALA A 63 -9.06 -3.62 7.29
N GLU A 64 -9.88 -3.61 8.34
CA GLU A 64 -9.50 -3.14 9.67
C GLU A 64 -8.49 -4.06 10.37
N ASN A 65 -8.67 -5.37 10.20
CA ASN A 65 -7.92 -6.38 10.94
C ASN A 65 -6.63 -6.84 10.26
N ALA A 66 -6.37 -6.38 9.03
CA ALA A 66 -5.23 -6.79 8.21
C ALA A 66 -4.17 -5.67 8.08
N HIS A 67 -2.91 -6.11 8.05
CA HIS A 67 -1.74 -5.35 7.62
C HIS A 67 -1.39 -5.77 6.20
N PHE A 68 -1.50 -4.84 5.24
CA PHE A 68 -1.29 -5.15 3.83
C PHE A 68 0.16 -4.92 3.41
N PHE A 69 0.80 -5.92 2.81
CA PHE A 69 2.12 -5.82 2.19
C PHE A 69 1.98 -5.84 0.67
N ILE A 70 2.30 -4.72 0.03
CA ILE A 70 2.11 -4.54 -1.42
C ILE A 70 3.48 -4.27 -2.05
N GLN A 71 3.96 -5.22 -2.84
CA GLN A 71 5.18 -5.05 -3.61
C GLN A 71 4.83 -4.40 -4.94
N ALA A 72 5.28 -3.17 -5.17
CA ALA A 72 4.95 -2.30 -6.31
C ALA A 72 5.98 -2.37 -7.46
N ASP A 73 6.63 -3.52 -7.66
CA ASP A 73 7.58 -3.72 -8.77
C ASP A 73 6.86 -3.94 -10.11
N GLU A 74 7.39 -3.31 -11.16
CA GLU A 74 6.75 -3.13 -12.47
C GLU A 74 6.83 -4.33 -13.43
N GLU A 75 7.68 -5.32 -13.18
CA GLU A 75 8.13 -6.23 -14.25
C GLU A 75 7.34 -7.54 -14.44
N SER A 76 6.12 -7.69 -13.90
CA SER A 76 5.34 -8.91 -14.13
C SER A 76 3.95 -8.64 -14.72
N LEU A 77 3.93 -8.53 -16.05
CA LEU A 77 2.80 -8.63 -16.98
C LEU A 77 1.94 -7.36 -17.19
N PRO A 78 1.36 -7.17 -18.40
CA PRO A 78 0.93 -5.87 -18.93
C PRO A 78 -0.41 -5.35 -18.38
N ALA A 79 -0.87 -5.83 -17.21
CA ALA A 79 -2.13 -5.42 -16.62
C ALA A 79 -2.04 -5.38 -15.09
N SER A 80 -2.29 -4.19 -14.54
CA SER A 80 -2.56 -3.83 -13.15
C SER A 80 -1.36 -3.35 -12.33
N ASP A 81 -1.29 -2.03 -12.18
CA ASP A 81 -0.82 -1.40 -10.96
C ASP A 81 -1.43 -2.15 -9.76
N ARG A 82 -0.58 -2.87 -9.00
CA ARG A 82 -1.03 -3.69 -7.86
C ARG A 82 -1.72 -2.85 -6.80
N VAL A 83 -1.33 -1.59 -6.68
CA VAL A 83 -2.00 -0.61 -5.80
C VAL A 83 -3.41 -0.37 -6.33
N ALA A 84 -3.59 -0.12 -7.63
CA ALA A 84 -4.91 0.03 -8.24
C ALA A 84 -5.77 -1.23 -8.08
N ALA A 85 -5.21 -2.44 -8.27
CA ALA A 85 -5.94 -3.69 -8.08
C ALA A 85 -6.39 -3.88 -6.61
N TRP A 86 -5.52 -3.53 -5.67
CA TRP A 86 -5.83 -3.56 -4.23
C TRP A 86 -6.92 -2.55 -3.87
N LEU A 87 -6.79 -1.31 -4.32
CA LEU A 87 -7.79 -0.26 -4.13
C LEU A 87 -9.14 -0.64 -4.74
N PHE A 88 -9.14 -1.21 -5.95
CA PHE A 88 -10.36 -1.71 -6.59
C PHE A 88 -11.00 -2.84 -5.78
N ALA A 89 -10.19 -3.78 -5.29
CA ALA A 89 -10.67 -4.91 -4.50
C ALA A 89 -11.23 -4.50 -3.13
N LEU A 90 -10.73 -3.42 -2.52
CA LEU A 90 -11.27 -2.88 -1.27
C LEU A 90 -12.45 -1.94 -1.48
N GLY A 91 -12.46 -1.16 -2.55
CA GLY A 91 -13.47 -0.14 -2.80
C GLY A 91 -13.62 0.80 -1.61
N SER A 92 -14.86 1.00 -1.15
CA SER A 92 -15.15 1.85 0.02
C SER A 92 -14.59 1.32 1.35
N ALA A 93 -14.12 0.07 1.41
CA ALA A 93 -13.52 -0.48 2.62
C ALA A 93 -12.11 0.09 2.90
N ILE A 94 -11.50 0.82 1.96
CA ILE A 94 -10.19 1.46 2.15
C ILE A 94 -10.13 2.35 3.40
N LYS A 95 -11.25 3.00 3.74
CA LYS A 95 -11.37 3.86 4.93
C LYS A 95 -11.17 3.12 6.26
N HIS A 96 -11.37 1.80 6.26
CA HIS A 96 -11.19 0.95 7.43
C HIS A 96 -9.77 0.42 7.55
N VAL A 97 -8.92 0.56 6.51
CA VAL A 97 -7.53 0.10 6.58
C VAL A 97 -6.79 0.84 7.68
N ARG A 98 -6.20 0.07 8.59
CA ARG A 98 -5.38 0.60 9.69
C ARG A 98 -3.88 0.55 9.39
N SER A 99 -3.44 -0.29 8.44
CA SER A 99 -2.02 -0.42 8.13
C SER A 99 -1.77 -0.99 6.74
N PHE A 100 -0.83 -0.37 6.01
CA PHE A 100 -0.29 -0.92 4.77
C PHE A 100 1.19 -0.56 4.61
N GLN A 101 1.90 -1.38 3.85
CA GLN A 101 3.29 -1.18 3.47
C GLN A 101 3.40 -1.33 1.96
N LEU A 102 3.93 -0.31 1.30
CA LEU A 102 4.34 -0.37 -0.10
C LEU A 102 5.85 -0.58 -0.15
N SER A 103 6.33 -1.55 -0.94
CA SER A 103 7.75 -1.76 -1.19
C SER A 103 8.05 -1.75 -2.69
N ARG A 104 9.26 -1.31 -3.05
CA ARG A 104 9.73 -1.30 -4.44
C ARG A 104 11.26 -1.40 -4.49
N HIS A 105 11.79 -1.92 -5.58
CA HIS A 105 13.21 -1.89 -5.87
C HIS A 105 13.60 -0.63 -6.65
N TRP A 106 14.84 -0.17 -6.46
CA TRP A 106 15.40 0.87 -7.34
C TRP A 106 15.61 0.31 -8.76
N ILE A 107 15.25 1.11 -9.76
CA ILE A 107 15.40 0.77 -11.18
C ILE A 107 16.79 1.21 -11.63
N GLY A 108 17.79 0.34 -11.44
CA GLY A 108 19.16 0.57 -11.90
C GLY A 108 19.37 0.06 -13.33
N SER A 109 20.06 0.83 -14.17
CA SER A 109 20.39 0.44 -15.56
C SER A 109 21.37 -0.73 -15.66
N HIS A 110 22.13 -1.00 -14.60
CA HIS A 110 23.07 -2.12 -14.53
C HIS A 110 23.06 -2.72 -13.13
N PRO A 111 23.04 -4.05 -12.98
CA PRO A 111 23.30 -4.69 -11.70
C PRO A 111 24.78 -4.46 -11.39
N THR A 112 25.13 -3.40 -10.66
CA THR A 112 26.49 -3.33 -10.10
C THR A 112 26.61 -4.44 -9.05
N ARG A 113 27.81 -5.03 -8.92
CA ARG A 113 28.08 -6.05 -7.91
C ARG A 113 27.61 -5.52 -6.55
N TRP A 114 26.79 -6.29 -5.83
CA TRP A 114 26.14 -5.92 -4.55
C TRP A 114 24.90 -5.01 -4.62
N GLN A 115 24.33 -4.72 -5.80
CA GLN A 115 23.06 -4.00 -5.97
C GLN A 115 21.86 -4.86 -6.37
N GLY A 116 22.04 -6.16 -6.66
CA GLY A 116 20.92 -7.05 -6.95
C GLY A 116 19.99 -7.16 -5.74
N HIS A 117 18.73 -6.74 -5.90
CA HIS A 117 17.65 -6.81 -4.90
C HIS A 117 17.75 -5.84 -3.71
N VAL A 118 18.29 -4.64 -3.92
CA VAL A 118 18.12 -3.57 -2.93
C VAL A 118 16.79 -2.88 -3.18
N GLY A 119 15.95 -2.85 -2.16
CA GLY A 119 14.66 -2.17 -2.20
C GLY A 119 14.43 -1.32 -0.97
N PHE A 120 13.30 -0.65 -0.98
CA PHE A 120 12.86 0.21 0.09
C PHE A 120 11.37 0.07 0.29
N TYR A 121 10.89 0.53 1.42
CA TYR A 121 9.47 0.50 1.75
C TYR A 121 9.03 1.79 2.45
N VAL A 122 7.74 2.05 2.35
CA VAL A 122 7.02 3.01 3.18
C VAL A 122 5.85 2.27 3.81
N ARG A 123 5.74 2.36 5.13
CA ARG A 123 4.65 1.80 5.94
C ARG A 123 3.85 2.93 6.54
N LEU A 124 2.54 2.91 6.32
CA LEU A 124 1.58 3.74 7.04
C LEU A 124 0.83 2.85 8.03
N GLU A 125 0.63 3.37 9.24
CA GLU A 125 -0.06 2.65 10.31
C GLU A 125 -0.77 3.63 11.23
N ARG A 126 -2.00 3.28 11.62
CA ARG A 126 -2.80 4.01 12.60
C ARG A 126 -2.58 3.41 13.98
N LEU A 127 -1.87 4.14 14.84
CA LEU A 127 -1.58 3.80 16.24
C LEU A 127 -2.19 4.86 17.14
N ASP A 128 -2.89 4.44 18.21
CA ASP A 128 -3.54 5.35 19.15
C ASP A 128 -4.38 6.45 18.46
N ASP A 129 -5.13 6.03 17.44
CA ASP A 129 -5.94 6.88 16.56
C ASP A 129 -5.21 7.92 15.70
N ALA A 130 -3.87 7.92 15.69
CA ALA A 130 -3.06 8.75 14.82
C ALA A 130 -2.33 7.93 13.74
N TRP A 131 -2.36 8.41 12.50
CA TRP A 131 -1.51 7.88 11.44
C TRP A 131 -0.06 8.24 11.68
N GLN A 132 0.81 7.26 11.41
CA GLN A 132 2.25 7.38 11.43
C GLN A 132 2.81 6.83 10.11
N VAL A 133 3.97 7.34 9.71
CA VAL A 133 4.73 6.82 8.57
C VAL A 133 6.12 6.39 9.02
N LYS A 134 6.53 5.21 8.58
CA LYS A 134 7.89 4.68 8.70
C LYS A 134 8.39 4.33 7.31
N ALA A 135 9.68 4.51 7.06
CA ALA A 135 10.29 4.07 5.83
C ALA A 135 11.63 3.39 6.14
N GLY A 136 12.13 2.60 5.20
CA GLY A 136 13.40 1.91 5.38
C GLY A 136 13.91 1.24 4.11
N THR A 137 15.15 0.80 4.18
CA THR A 137 15.86 0.10 3.12
C THR A 137 16.02 -1.38 3.47
N TYR A 138 16.09 -2.24 2.46
CA TYR A 138 16.38 -3.66 2.61
C TYR A 138 17.26 -4.16 1.46
N PRO A 139 18.08 -5.22 1.68
CA PRO A 139 18.21 -5.98 2.93
C PRO A 139 19.02 -5.26 4.02
N ILE A 140 19.76 -4.21 3.68
CA ILE A 140 20.56 -3.44 4.66
C ILE A 140 19.70 -2.30 5.19
N ALA A 141 19.42 -2.31 6.50
CA ALA A 141 18.73 -1.22 7.17
C ALA A 141 19.62 0.03 7.22
N GLY A 142 19.07 1.19 6.84
CA GLY A 142 19.83 2.46 6.80
C GLY A 142 20.99 2.43 5.81
N ASP A 143 20.81 1.84 4.63
CA ASP A 143 21.86 1.75 3.62
C ASP A 143 22.27 3.16 3.15
N ILE A 144 23.41 3.67 3.60
CA ILE A 144 23.92 5.00 3.21
C ILE A 144 24.59 5.01 1.83
N ARG A 145 24.82 3.83 1.23
CA ARG A 145 25.48 3.77 -0.08
C ARG A 145 24.56 4.41 -1.10
N ALA A 146 25.14 5.15 -2.04
CA ALA A 146 24.36 5.79 -3.11
C ALA A 146 23.22 6.69 -2.57
N MET A 147 23.38 7.29 -1.38
CA MET A 147 22.37 8.15 -0.76
C MET A 147 21.01 7.48 -0.55
N ARG A 148 20.95 6.15 -0.40
CA ARG A 148 19.67 5.43 -0.32
C ARG A 148 18.92 5.76 0.97
N ALA A 149 19.61 5.82 2.10
CA ALA A 149 19.03 6.24 3.37
C ALA A 149 18.42 7.65 3.25
N GLU A 150 19.19 8.59 2.72
CA GLU A 150 18.79 9.98 2.51
C GLU A 150 17.59 10.09 1.55
N SER A 151 17.59 9.30 0.48
CA SER A 151 16.47 9.24 -0.49
C SER A 151 15.18 8.75 0.17
N VAL A 152 15.28 7.76 1.06
CA VAL A 152 14.15 7.19 1.79
C VAL A 152 13.69 8.10 2.94
N GLU A 153 14.59 8.83 3.58
CA GLU A 153 14.26 9.86 4.57
C GLU A 153 13.49 11.01 3.92
N LEU A 154 13.92 11.47 2.73
CA LEU A 154 13.20 12.47 1.95
C LEU A 154 11.80 11.96 1.55
N LEU A 155 11.69 10.70 1.11
CA LEU A 155 10.41 10.07 0.81
C LEU A 155 9.49 10.05 2.04
N GLN A 156 10.01 9.64 3.20
CA GLN A 156 9.26 9.62 4.46
C GLN A 156 8.77 11.03 4.82
N TYR A 157 9.62 12.04 4.66
CA TYR A 157 9.26 13.43 4.87
C TYR A 157 8.11 13.85 3.95
N VAL A 158 8.22 13.61 2.63
CA VAL A 158 7.19 13.99 1.65
C VAL A 158 5.86 13.31 1.93
N VAL A 159 5.87 12.01 2.23
CA VAL A 159 4.65 11.27 2.61
C VAL A 159 4.08 11.80 3.93
N ARG A 160 4.93 12.13 4.91
CA ARG A 160 4.47 12.71 6.18
C ARG A 160 3.73 14.02 5.96
N GLN A 161 4.31 14.93 5.17
CA GLN A 161 3.73 16.26 4.92
C GLN A 161 2.44 16.20 4.11
N ASN A 162 2.39 15.36 3.07
CA ASN A 162 1.30 15.38 2.09
C ASN A 162 0.18 14.36 2.38
N VAL A 163 0.44 13.35 3.21
CA VAL A 163 -0.53 12.29 3.52
C VAL A 163 -0.82 12.23 5.01
N VAL A 164 0.19 11.98 5.84
CA VAL A 164 -0.02 11.71 7.28
C VAL A 164 -0.54 12.93 8.05
N LEU A 165 0.08 14.10 7.88
CA LEU A 165 -0.37 15.31 8.55
C LEU A 165 -1.81 15.68 8.14
N PRO A 166 -2.16 15.74 6.83
CA PRO A 166 -3.54 15.94 6.41
C PRO A 166 -4.51 14.90 6.95
N LEU A 167 -4.15 13.61 6.92
CA LEU A 167 -4.99 12.53 7.46
C LEU A 167 -5.34 12.76 8.93
N ASN A 168 -4.36 13.14 9.75
CA ASN A 168 -4.54 13.36 11.18
C ASN A 168 -5.31 14.65 11.50
N MET A 169 -5.44 15.58 10.55
CA MET A 169 -6.22 16.81 10.70
C MET A 169 -7.69 16.65 10.25
N ARG A 170 -8.07 15.51 9.64
CA ARG A 170 -9.46 15.24 9.24
C ARG A 170 -10.31 14.92 10.47
N ASP A 171 -11.58 15.32 10.45
CA ASP A 171 -12.58 14.92 11.47
C ASP A 171 -12.62 13.39 11.67
N LYS A 172 -12.42 12.67 10.57
CA LYS A 172 -12.22 11.22 10.57
C LYS A 172 -10.88 10.92 9.88
N PRO A 173 -9.87 10.39 10.61
CA PRO A 173 -8.58 10.03 10.04
C PRO A 173 -8.69 8.71 9.25
N GLU A 174 -9.52 8.73 8.22
CA GLU A 174 -9.79 7.61 7.32
C GLU A 174 -8.93 7.74 6.06
N LEU A 175 -8.31 6.63 5.67
CA LEU A 175 -7.49 6.54 4.47
C LEU A 175 -8.38 6.56 3.21
N GLN A 176 -8.00 7.35 2.23
CA GLN A 176 -8.66 7.42 0.92
C GLN A 176 -7.77 6.85 -0.18
N ALA A 177 -8.37 6.50 -1.32
CA ALA A 177 -7.64 5.96 -2.46
C ALA A 177 -6.54 6.92 -2.96
N GLN A 178 -6.83 8.22 -2.97
CA GLN A 178 -5.87 9.28 -3.36
C GLN A 178 -4.65 9.35 -2.45
N ASP A 179 -4.81 9.08 -1.15
CA ASP A 179 -3.71 9.06 -0.18
C ASP A 179 -2.72 7.93 -0.54
N VAL A 180 -3.25 6.74 -0.86
CA VAL A 180 -2.45 5.58 -1.28
C VAL A 180 -1.78 5.82 -2.63
N GLN A 181 -2.51 6.38 -3.60
CA GLN A 181 -1.99 6.71 -4.93
C GLN A 181 -0.83 7.71 -4.84
N PHE A 182 -0.92 8.71 -3.96
CA PHE A 182 0.17 9.63 -3.71
C PHE A 182 1.41 8.91 -3.17
N VAL A 183 1.27 8.02 -2.18
CA VAL A 183 2.40 7.23 -1.66
C VAL A 183 3.01 6.35 -2.76
N ALA A 184 2.18 5.72 -3.61
CA ALA A 184 2.64 4.91 -4.72
C ALA A 184 3.44 5.74 -5.75
N ALA A 185 2.96 6.95 -6.08
CA ALA A 185 3.66 7.87 -6.98
C ALA A 185 5.00 8.34 -6.39
N ALA A 186 5.03 8.69 -5.11
CA ALA A 186 6.26 9.09 -4.42
C ALA A 186 7.32 7.97 -4.40
N ILE A 187 6.89 6.74 -4.14
CA ILE A 187 7.76 5.55 -4.23
C ILE A 187 8.29 5.36 -5.65
N ALA A 188 7.45 5.53 -6.68
CA ALA A 188 7.86 5.39 -8.07
C ALA A 188 8.93 6.42 -8.46
N VAL A 189 8.84 7.66 -7.97
CA VAL A 189 9.87 8.69 -8.18
C VAL A 189 11.21 8.24 -7.58
N VAL A 190 11.24 7.78 -6.32
CA VAL A 190 12.49 7.32 -5.68
C VAL A 190 13.08 6.11 -6.42
N ALA A 191 12.23 5.19 -6.86
CA ALA A 191 12.67 4.01 -7.59
C ALA A 191 13.33 4.36 -8.94
N THR A 192 12.82 5.38 -9.63
CA THR A 192 13.29 5.81 -10.96
C THR A 192 14.49 6.77 -10.92
N HIS A 193 14.88 7.25 -9.74
CA HIS A 193 16.01 8.18 -9.55
C HIS A 193 17.12 7.58 -8.68
N PRO A 194 17.70 6.41 -9.04
CA PRO A 194 18.82 5.87 -8.28
C PRO A 194 20.05 6.78 -8.41
N ILE A 195 20.67 7.08 -7.27
CA ILE A 195 21.97 7.76 -7.26
C ILE A 195 23.06 6.69 -7.38
N SER A 196 24.10 6.99 -8.16
CA SER A 196 25.18 6.03 -8.40
C SER A 196 26.09 5.89 -7.19
N ALA A 197 26.44 4.66 -6.81
CA ALA A 197 27.40 4.41 -5.74
C ALA A 197 28.84 4.76 -6.16
N VAL A 198 29.12 4.84 -7.46
CA VAL A 198 30.45 5.19 -7.99
C VAL A 198 30.65 6.70 -8.15
N ASP A 199 29.57 7.48 -8.10
CA ASP A 199 29.65 8.94 -8.08
C ASP A 199 29.98 9.40 -6.66
N THR A 200 31.28 9.51 -6.39
CA THR A 200 31.81 9.91 -5.08
C THR A 200 32.28 11.36 -5.10
N GLU A 201 32.26 12.00 -3.92
CA GLU A 201 32.80 13.36 -3.69
C GLU A 201 34.33 13.42 -3.85
N GLN A 202 34.99 12.27 -4.00
CA GLN A 202 36.44 12.19 -4.19
C GLN A 202 36.88 12.70 -5.58
N SER A 203 35.95 12.80 -6.54
CA SER A 203 36.20 13.42 -7.84
C SER A 203 35.25 14.59 -8.06
N VAL A 204 35.74 15.70 -8.59
CA VAL A 204 34.91 16.88 -8.89
C VAL A 204 33.74 16.52 -9.81
N ALA A 205 34.02 15.74 -10.85
CA ALA A 205 32.99 15.28 -11.79
C ALA A 205 31.97 14.35 -11.11
N GLY A 206 32.40 13.46 -10.22
CA GLY A 206 31.52 12.57 -9.45
C GLY A 206 30.63 13.34 -8.48
N GLY A 207 31.20 14.26 -7.69
CA GLY A 207 30.44 15.10 -6.77
C GLY A 207 29.42 16.02 -7.47
N GLN A 208 29.75 16.51 -8.67
CA GLN A 208 28.79 17.25 -9.50
C GLN A 208 27.62 16.37 -9.98
N ARG A 209 27.90 15.16 -10.50
CA ARG A 209 26.86 14.23 -10.93
C ARG A 209 25.96 13.81 -9.77
N ARG A 210 26.54 13.51 -8.60
CA ARG A 210 25.80 13.16 -7.38
C ARG A 210 24.86 14.27 -6.94
N ARG A 211 25.35 15.52 -6.83
CA ARG A 211 24.52 16.68 -6.46
C ARG A 211 23.40 16.94 -7.46
N LYS A 212 23.68 16.78 -8.77
CA LYS A 212 22.66 16.91 -9.82
C LYS A 212 21.58 15.83 -9.68
N ALA A 213 21.97 14.56 -9.50
CA ALA A 213 21.02 13.47 -9.32
C ALA A 213 20.16 13.65 -8.06
N TRP A 214 20.76 14.09 -6.95
CA TRP A 214 20.04 14.44 -5.74
C TRP A 214 19.02 15.56 -5.98
N SER A 215 19.44 16.67 -6.60
CA SER A 215 18.55 17.80 -6.89
C SER A 215 17.39 17.41 -7.82
N GLN A 216 17.62 16.48 -8.75
CA GLN A 216 16.58 15.94 -9.62
C GLN A 216 15.56 15.10 -8.83
N LEU A 217 16.02 14.17 -7.98
CA LEU A 217 15.16 13.39 -7.10
C LEU A 217 14.33 14.30 -6.18
N GLU A 218 14.99 15.26 -5.53
CA GLU A 218 14.37 16.19 -4.60
C GLU A 218 13.32 17.06 -5.30
N GLY A 219 13.68 17.66 -6.44
CA GLY A 219 12.75 18.44 -7.25
C GLY A 219 11.55 17.61 -7.71
N ALA A 220 11.75 16.36 -8.15
CA ALA A 220 10.68 15.48 -8.60
C ALA A 220 9.73 15.10 -7.45
N LEU A 221 10.26 14.77 -6.27
CA LEU A 221 9.47 14.41 -5.10
C LEU A 221 8.68 15.60 -4.54
N LEU A 222 9.30 16.78 -4.43
CA LEU A 222 8.65 17.98 -3.91
C LEU A 222 7.64 18.58 -4.90
N ALA A 223 7.77 18.28 -6.19
CA ALA A 223 6.80 18.69 -7.20
C ALA A 223 5.51 17.83 -7.19
N LEU A 224 5.51 16.67 -6.51
CA LEU A 224 4.31 15.85 -6.39
C LEU A 224 3.23 16.61 -5.62
N LYS A 225 2.03 16.66 -6.21
CA LYS A 225 0.85 17.21 -5.56
C LYS A 225 -0.11 16.08 -5.20
N PRO A 226 -0.79 16.15 -4.04
CA PRO A 226 -1.95 15.31 -3.79
C PRO A 226 -2.94 15.51 -4.94
N ALA A 227 -3.53 14.42 -5.44
CA ALA A 227 -4.61 14.54 -6.40
C ALA A 227 -5.72 15.40 -5.78
N ALA A 228 -6.15 16.45 -6.49
CA ALA A 228 -7.31 17.23 -6.07
C ALA A 228 -8.50 16.28 -6.02
N GLY A 229 -9.19 16.22 -4.87
CA GLY A 229 -10.33 15.35 -4.70
C GLY A 229 -11.45 15.73 -5.68
N GLU A 230 -11.52 15.07 -6.82
CA GLU A 230 -12.74 15.03 -7.61
C GLU A 230 -13.75 14.18 -6.83
N HIS A 231 -14.76 14.85 -6.29
CA HIS A 231 -15.99 14.22 -5.84
C HIS A 231 -16.57 13.39 -7.00
N ASP A 232 -16.75 12.08 -6.78
CA ASP A 232 -17.60 11.12 -7.51
C ASP A 232 -17.64 11.19 -9.04
N VAL A 233 -17.14 10.14 -9.71
CA VAL A 233 -17.97 9.20 -10.53
C VAL A 233 -17.13 7.92 -10.75
N TRP A 234 -17.38 6.87 -9.97
CA TRP A 234 -16.92 5.53 -10.37
C TRP A 234 -17.91 4.96 -11.40
N PRO A 235 -17.49 4.52 -12.60
CA PRO A 235 -18.40 3.91 -13.54
C PRO A 235 -18.87 2.57 -12.98
N SER A 236 -20.16 2.48 -12.72
CA SER A 236 -20.85 1.23 -12.44
C SER A 236 -20.79 0.35 -13.69
N ARG A 237 -19.68 -0.39 -13.87
CA ARG A 237 -19.64 -1.49 -14.82
C ARG A 237 -20.49 -2.61 -14.24
N THR A 238 -21.71 -2.67 -14.74
CA THR A 238 -22.59 -3.84 -14.71
C THR A 238 -21.80 -5.08 -15.11
N LEU A 239 -21.58 -5.96 -14.14
CA LEU A 239 -21.21 -7.35 -14.40
C LEU A 239 -22.44 -8.02 -15.03
N ARG A 240 -22.35 -8.35 -16.31
CA ARG A 240 -23.14 -9.42 -16.93
C ARG A 240 -22.39 -10.73 -16.73
#